data_AF-A0A3Q0CK43-F1
#
_entry.id   AF-A0A3Q0CK43-F1
#
_cell.length_a   1.000
_cell.length_b   1.000
_cell.length_c   1.000
_cell.angle_alpha   90.00
_cell.angle_beta   90.00
_cell.angle_gamma   90.00
#
_symmetry.space_group_name_H-M   'P 1'
#
loop_
_entity.id
_entity.type
_entity.pdbx_description
1 polymer ?
#
loop_
_entity_poly.entity_id
_entity_poly.type
_entity_poly.pdbx_seq_one_letter_code
_entity_poly.pdbx_strand_id
1 'polypeptide(L)'
;MGAMGAAEPLQSVLWVKQERCAVSLEPARALLRWWRSPGTGPSAPGADACSVPVSEIIAVEETDVQETQSSSGQWQKMENPFAFTVHCVKRASHHRWKWVQVTFWSADEQLCHLWLQTLRELLESLTSRPKHLLVFINPFGGKGQGKSIYEKKVAPLFTLASITTEIIITEHANQAKETLFEINTDSYDGIVCVGGDGMFSEVLHGVIGKTQQSAGIDPNHPRAVLVPSTLRIGIIPAGSTDCVCYSTVGTNDAVTSALHIIVGDSLAIDVSSVHHNSTLLRYSVSLLGYGFYGDLIKDSEKKRWMGLIRYDFSGMLCPPALS
;
A
#
# COMPACT_ATOMS: atom_id res chain seq x y z
N MET A 1 4.82 -24.92 28.18
CA MET A 1 5.93 -24.01 28.54
C MET A 1 7.22 -24.60 27.99
N GLY A 2 7.61 -24.20 26.79
CA GLY A 2 8.95 -24.43 26.24
C GLY A 2 9.41 -23.06 25.75
N ALA A 3 10.43 -22.49 26.39
CA ALA A 3 11.04 -21.27 25.91
C ALA A 3 11.69 -21.60 24.55
N MET A 4 11.10 -21.12 23.45
CA MET A 4 11.82 -21.04 22.18
C MET A 4 13.06 -20.20 22.45
N GLY A 5 14.24 -20.83 22.42
CA GLY A 5 15.51 -20.12 22.51
C GLY A 5 15.51 -19.00 21.49
N ALA A 6 15.79 -17.77 21.94
CA ALA A 6 15.89 -16.63 21.04
C ALA A 6 16.98 -16.95 20.01
N ALA A 7 16.60 -17.05 18.73
CA ALA A 7 17.56 -17.26 17.66
C ALA A 7 18.64 -16.16 17.74
N GLU A 8 19.91 -16.58 17.72
CA GLU A 8 21.04 -15.64 17.77
C GLU A 8 20.98 -14.68 16.57
N PRO A 9 21.39 -13.40 16.76
CA PRO A 9 21.40 -12.45 15.66
C PRO A 9 22.40 -12.86 14.58
N LEU A 10 21.98 -12.83 13.32
CA LEU A 10 22.89 -12.99 12.18
C LEU A 10 23.74 -11.72 12.07
N GLN A 11 25.05 -11.85 12.23
CA GLN A 11 25.99 -10.74 12.23
C GLN A 11 27.15 -10.98 11.29
N SER A 12 27.51 -9.96 10.50
CA SER A 12 28.60 -10.04 9.52
C SER A 12 29.18 -8.67 9.23
N VAL A 13 30.37 -8.63 8.64
CA VAL A 13 30.95 -7.39 8.09
C VAL A 13 30.74 -7.41 6.58
N LEU A 14 29.91 -6.49 6.09
CA LEU A 14 29.58 -6.36 4.67
C LEU A 14 29.99 -4.97 4.18
N TRP A 15 30.16 -4.82 2.88
CA TRP A 15 30.41 -3.52 2.26
C TRP A 15 29.09 -2.87 1.87
N VAL A 16 28.92 -1.61 2.24
CA VAL A 16 27.77 -0.79 1.83
C VAL A 16 28.34 0.48 1.20
N LYS A 17 28.02 0.70 -0.09
CA LYS A 17 28.67 1.73 -0.91
C LYS A 17 30.20 1.52 -0.94
N GLN A 18 30.98 2.38 -0.28
CA GLN A 18 32.45 2.32 -0.25
C GLN A 18 33.00 2.07 1.16
N GLU A 19 32.17 1.61 2.08
CA GLU A 19 32.51 1.51 3.50
C GLU A 19 32.24 0.11 4.05
N ARG A 20 33.12 -0.34 4.95
CA ARG A 20 32.92 -1.58 5.71
C ARG A 20 31.95 -1.31 6.84
N CYS A 21 30.84 -2.02 6.83
CA CYS A 21 29.79 -1.90 7.82
C CYS A 21 29.64 -3.21 8.59
N ALA A 22 29.48 -3.10 9.91
CA ALA A 22 28.92 -4.20 10.68
C ALA A 22 27.41 -4.23 10.37
N VAL A 23 26.89 -5.40 10.01
CA VAL A 23 25.49 -5.63 9.68
C VAL A 23 24.94 -6.69 10.63
N SER A 24 23.78 -6.41 11.21
CA SER A 24 23.12 -7.28 12.18
C SER A 24 21.65 -7.40 11.83
N LEU A 25 21.15 -8.62 11.80
CA LEU A 25 19.73 -8.95 11.74
C LEU A 25 19.36 -9.55 13.08
N GLU A 26 18.49 -8.87 13.83
CA GLU A 26 18.04 -9.29 15.15
C GLU A 26 16.65 -9.96 15.01
N PRO A 27 16.53 -11.30 14.98
CA PRO A 27 15.25 -11.97 14.72
C PRO A 27 14.20 -11.64 15.77
N ALA A 28 14.60 -11.58 17.04
CA ALA A 28 13.72 -11.24 18.17
C ALA A 28 13.10 -9.83 18.07
N ARG A 29 13.73 -8.92 17.33
CA ARG A 29 13.22 -7.56 17.09
C ARG A 29 12.71 -7.34 15.67
N ALA A 30 12.86 -8.34 14.81
CA ALA A 30 12.63 -8.25 13.37
C ALA A 30 13.25 -6.95 12.80
N LEU A 31 14.54 -6.73 13.07
CA LEU A 31 15.22 -5.47 12.78
C LEU A 31 16.55 -5.71 12.06
N LEU A 32 16.70 -5.11 10.88
CA LEU A 32 17.95 -5.05 10.13
C LEU A 32 18.69 -3.75 10.50
N ARG A 33 19.97 -3.85 10.87
CA ARG A 33 20.81 -2.70 11.24
C ARG A 33 22.18 -2.76 10.60
N TRP A 34 22.73 -1.60 10.28
CA TRP A 34 24.12 -1.48 9.83
C TRP A 34 24.75 -0.15 10.23
N TRP A 35 26.05 -0.17 10.56
CA TRP A 35 26.84 1.00 10.94
C TRP A 35 28.29 0.84 10.53
N ARG A 36 29.02 1.95 10.41
CA ARG A 36 30.45 1.91 10.06
C ARG A 36 31.23 1.12 11.09
N SER A 37 32.03 0.17 10.63
CA SER A 37 32.96 -0.57 11.48
C SER A 37 34.39 -0.12 11.22
N PRO A 38 35.04 0.60 12.17
CA PRO A 38 36.42 1.05 11.99
C PRO A 38 37.49 -0.03 12.22
N GLY A 39 37.15 -1.32 12.38
CA GLY A 39 38.14 -2.36 12.69
C GLY A 39 37.71 -3.83 12.47
N THR A 40 38.57 -4.77 12.83
CA THR A 40 38.43 -6.25 12.65
C THR A 40 37.55 -6.93 13.71
N GLY A 41 36.50 -6.27 14.19
CA GLY A 41 35.54 -6.85 15.13
C GLY A 41 34.17 -6.13 15.15
N PRO A 42 33.12 -6.76 15.72
CA PRO A 42 31.82 -6.13 15.86
C PRO A 42 31.92 -5.00 16.91
N SER A 43 32.03 -3.75 16.45
CA SER A 43 31.88 -2.57 17.32
C SER A 43 30.41 -2.40 17.70
N ALA A 44 30.13 -1.91 18.92
CA ALA A 44 28.77 -1.59 19.33
C ALA A 44 28.14 -0.53 18.40
N PRO A 45 26.81 -0.56 18.16
CA PRO A 45 26.17 0.39 17.25
C PRO A 45 26.35 1.83 17.74
N GLY A 46 26.94 2.67 16.88
CA GLY A 46 27.07 4.11 17.10
C GLY A 46 25.77 4.89 16.85
N ALA A 47 25.79 6.20 17.10
CA ALA A 47 24.66 7.10 16.85
C ALA A 47 24.31 7.27 15.35
N ASP A 48 25.21 6.85 14.46
CA ASP A 48 25.09 6.88 13.00
C ASP A 48 24.54 5.56 12.40
N ALA A 49 24.14 4.61 13.25
CA ALA A 49 23.59 3.34 12.79
C ALA A 49 22.28 3.53 12.01
N CYS A 50 22.26 2.97 10.81
CA CYS A 50 21.05 2.85 10.00
C CYS A 50 20.27 1.60 10.45
N SER A 51 18.95 1.68 10.42
CA SER A 51 18.07 0.57 10.79
C SER A 51 16.80 0.57 9.96
N VAL A 52 16.33 -0.63 9.61
CA VAL A 52 15.08 -0.86 8.88
C VAL A 52 14.35 -2.01 9.56
N PRO A 53 13.13 -1.81 10.08
CA PRO A 53 12.27 -2.90 10.52
C PRO A 53 12.01 -3.86 9.36
N VAL A 54 12.03 -5.17 9.61
CA VAL A 54 11.76 -6.19 8.58
C VAL A 54 10.36 -5.99 7.99
N SER A 55 9.40 -5.51 8.78
CA SER A 55 8.06 -5.14 8.31
C SER A 55 8.04 -3.98 7.30
N GLU A 56 9.11 -3.18 7.22
CA GLU A 56 9.26 -2.08 6.24
C GLU A 56 10.11 -2.50 5.03
N ILE A 57 10.56 -3.76 4.96
CA ILE A 57 11.26 -4.32 3.79
C ILE A 57 10.23 -4.77 2.76
N ILE A 58 10.39 -4.26 1.53
CA ILE A 58 9.57 -4.59 0.38
C ILE A 58 10.08 -5.87 -0.27
N ALA A 59 11.36 -5.97 -0.57
CA ALA A 59 11.90 -7.14 -1.27
C ALA A 59 13.38 -7.29 -0.99
N VAL A 60 13.88 -8.51 -1.21
CA VAL A 60 15.31 -8.79 -1.19
C VAL A 60 15.68 -9.59 -2.43
N GLU A 61 16.59 -9.02 -3.21
CA GLU A 61 17.01 -9.52 -4.51
C GLU A 61 18.51 -9.76 -4.52
N GLU A 62 18.92 -10.82 -5.21
CA GLU A 62 20.32 -10.99 -5.56
C GLU A 62 20.68 -9.95 -6.63
N THR A 63 21.84 -9.32 -6.51
CA THR A 63 22.23 -8.22 -7.39
C THR A 63 23.17 -8.73 -8.48
N ASP A 64 22.70 -8.74 -9.73
CA ASP A 64 23.53 -9.07 -10.88
C ASP A 64 24.59 -7.98 -11.09
N VAL A 65 25.87 -8.38 -11.04
CA VAL A 65 27.04 -7.49 -11.10
C VAL A 65 27.19 -6.82 -12.49
N GLN A 66 26.44 -7.25 -13.51
CA GLN A 66 26.55 -6.74 -14.88
C GLN A 66 25.89 -5.37 -15.12
N GLU A 67 24.85 -4.99 -14.36
CA GLU A 67 24.12 -3.73 -14.62
C GLU A 67 24.77 -2.47 -13.99
N THR A 68 25.66 -2.62 -13.01
CA THR A 68 26.19 -1.49 -12.22
C THR A 68 27.50 -0.88 -12.72
N GLN A 69 28.12 -1.42 -13.79
CA GLN A 69 29.38 -0.89 -14.32
C GLN A 69 29.25 0.42 -15.13
N SER A 70 28.04 0.97 -15.33
CA SER A 70 27.84 2.17 -16.17
C SER A 70 28.02 3.52 -15.47
N SER A 71 28.20 3.59 -14.13
CA SER A 71 28.30 4.90 -13.44
C SER A 71 29.02 4.88 -12.08
N SER A 72 30.29 4.49 -12.01
CA SER A 72 31.22 5.06 -11.00
C SER A 72 32.65 4.58 -11.22
N GLY A 73 33.58 5.53 -11.24
CA GLY A 73 35.00 5.26 -11.45
C GLY A 73 35.66 4.47 -10.31
N GLN A 74 36.72 3.75 -10.70
CA GLN A 74 37.75 3.11 -9.86
C GLN A 74 37.26 2.26 -8.69
N TRP A 75 36.70 1.10 -9.02
CA TRP A 75 36.68 -0.06 -8.13
C TRP A 75 38.09 -0.64 -8.01
N GLN A 76 38.73 -0.50 -6.85
CA GLN A 76 39.92 -1.29 -6.52
C GLN A 76 39.54 -2.47 -5.63
N LYS A 77 39.72 -3.68 -6.19
CA LYS A 77 40.08 -4.93 -5.50
C LYS A 77 38.96 -5.74 -4.78
N MET A 78 37.89 -6.08 -5.48
CA MET A 78 37.18 -7.35 -5.24
C MET A 78 37.16 -8.11 -6.56
N GLU A 79 37.86 -9.24 -6.62
CA GLU A 79 38.02 -9.99 -7.88
C GLU A 79 36.72 -10.69 -8.31
N ASN A 80 35.77 -10.94 -7.39
CA ASN A 80 34.41 -11.43 -7.66
C ASN A 80 33.46 -11.01 -6.51
N PRO A 81 32.85 -9.81 -6.56
CA PRO A 81 31.97 -9.38 -5.49
C PRO A 81 30.56 -9.94 -5.68
N PHE A 82 30.04 -10.65 -4.68
CA PHE A 82 28.63 -11.06 -4.61
C PHE A 82 27.83 -9.98 -3.88
N ALA A 83 26.58 -9.77 -4.25
CA ALA A 83 25.76 -8.75 -3.62
C ALA A 83 24.28 -9.13 -3.55
N PHE A 84 23.64 -8.55 -2.54
CA PHE A 84 22.20 -8.55 -2.42
C PHE A 84 21.68 -7.15 -2.13
N THR A 85 20.50 -6.84 -2.64
CA THR A 85 19.84 -5.57 -2.45
C THR A 85 18.59 -5.75 -1.61
N VAL A 86 18.46 -4.92 -0.58
CA VAL A 86 17.27 -4.81 0.25
C VAL A 86 16.50 -3.57 -0.18
N HIS A 87 15.29 -3.77 -0.70
CA HIS A 87 14.35 -2.70 -1.02
C HIS A 87 13.48 -2.44 0.19
N CYS A 88 13.40 -1.19 0.63
CA CYS A 88 12.63 -0.83 1.81
C CYS A 88 11.89 0.49 1.67
N VAL A 89 10.95 0.69 2.60
CA VAL A 89 10.21 1.93 2.74
C VAL A 89 11.02 2.91 3.59
N LYS A 90 11.05 4.17 3.16
CA LYS A 90 11.55 5.29 3.96
C LYS A 90 10.48 6.37 4.08
N ARG A 91 10.17 6.75 5.32
CA ARG A 91 9.28 7.88 5.62
C ARG A 91 9.98 9.19 5.25
N ALA A 92 9.26 10.05 4.56
CA ALA A 92 9.68 11.39 4.15
C ALA A 92 8.76 12.46 4.77
N SER A 93 9.03 13.73 4.49
CA SER A 93 8.17 14.83 4.95
C SER A 93 6.76 14.75 4.35
N HIS A 94 5.80 15.44 4.98
CA HIS A 94 4.40 15.54 4.53
C HIS A 94 3.71 14.18 4.36
N HIS A 95 3.90 13.25 5.32
CA HIS A 95 3.28 11.92 5.31
C HIS A 95 3.57 11.09 4.05
N ARG A 96 4.64 11.39 3.31
CA ARG A 96 5.02 10.64 2.11
C ARG A 96 5.92 9.48 2.43
N TRP A 97 5.73 8.38 1.74
CA TRP A 97 6.61 7.21 1.79
C TRP A 97 7.36 7.11 0.48
N LYS A 98 8.63 6.68 0.57
CA LYS A 98 9.50 6.50 -0.59
C LYS A 98 10.05 5.09 -0.60
N TRP A 99 10.12 4.52 -1.78
CA TRP A 99 10.96 3.36 -2.04
C TRP A 99 12.43 3.79 -2.04
N VAL A 100 13.24 3.08 -1.27
CA VAL A 100 14.71 3.20 -1.25
C VAL A 100 15.32 1.80 -1.28
N GLN A 101 16.60 1.73 -1.62
CA GLN A 101 17.34 0.47 -1.65
C GLN A 101 18.71 0.61 -1.01
N VAL A 102 19.19 -0.49 -0.45
CA VAL A 102 20.55 -0.62 0.07
C VAL A 102 21.14 -1.93 -0.42
N THR A 103 22.31 -1.85 -1.05
CA THR A 103 23.03 -3.01 -1.57
C THR A 103 24.19 -3.34 -0.63
N PHE A 104 24.26 -4.60 -0.24
CA PHE A 104 25.31 -5.16 0.58
C PHE A 104 26.20 -6.05 -0.28
N TRP A 105 27.52 -5.88 -0.16
CA TRP A 105 28.50 -6.62 -0.95
C TRP A 105 29.40 -7.47 -0.05
N SER A 106 29.75 -8.65 -0.54
CA SER A 106 30.66 -9.60 0.12
C SER A 106 31.57 -10.26 -0.92
N ALA A 107 32.77 -10.67 -0.49
CA ALA A 107 33.63 -11.54 -1.29
C ALA A 107 33.23 -13.03 -1.14
N ASP A 108 32.40 -13.32 -0.15
CA ASP A 108 31.90 -14.65 0.18
C ASP A 108 30.46 -14.81 -0.34
N GLU A 109 30.30 -15.69 -1.33
CA GLU A 109 29.02 -16.07 -1.93
C GLU A 109 28.07 -16.73 -0.93
N GLN A 110 28.60 -17.65 -0.11
CA GLN A 110 27.81 -18.39 0.86
C GLN A 110 27.22 -17.45 1.91
N LEU A 111 27.99 -16.44 2.29
CA LEU A 111 27.52 -15.39 3.18
C LEU A 111 26.38 -14.58 2.56
N CYS A 112 26.49 -14.16 1.30
CA CYS A 112 25.40 -13.46 0.60
C CYS A 112 24.13 -14.32 0.51
N HIS A 113 24.27 -15.59 0.16
CA HIS A 113 23.16 -16.54 0.10
C HIS A 113 22.49 -16.73 1.46
N LEU A 114 23.27 -16.84 2.54
CA LEU A 114 22.74 -16.93 3.90
C LEU A 114 21.90 -15.71 4.27
N TRP A 115 22.39 -14.50 3.99
CA TRP A 115 21.66 -13.26 4.24
C TRP A 115 20.37 -13.16 3.41
N LEU A 116 20.46 -13.47 2.11
CA LEU A 116 19.30 -13.52 1.21
C LEU A 116 18.22 -14.46 1.72
N GLN A 117 18.59 -15.70 2.02
CA GLN A 117 17.66 -16.72 2.49
C GLN A 117 17.03 -16.32 3.83
N THR A 118 17.84 -15.89 4.79
CA THR A 118 17.33 -15.49 6.12
C THR A 118 16.33 -14.33 6.03
N LEU A 119 16.63 -13.31 5.22
CA LEU A 119 15.70 -12.19 5.04
C LEU A 119 14.42 -12.60 4.31
N ARG A 120 14.51 -13.47 3.29
CA ARG A 120 13.33 -14.00 2.58
C ARG A 120 12.44 -14.82 3.51
N GLU A 121 13.01 -15.69 4.33
CA GLU A 121 12.26 -16.47 5.32
C GLU A 121 11.53 -15.56 6.33
N LEU A 122 12.21 -14.50 6.81
CA LEU A 122 11.55 -13.53 7.69
C LEU A 122 10.42 -12.77 6.98
N LEU A 123 10.61 -12.37 5.71
CA LEU A 123 9.57 -11.72 4.93
C LEU A 123 8.36 -12.64 4.68
N GLU A 124 8.60 -13.92 4.39
CA GLU A 124 7.54 -14.92 4.20
C GLU A 124 6.74 -15.18 5.47
N SER A 125 7.36 -15.00 6.65
CA SER A 125 6.71 -15.13 7.95
C SER A 125 5.75 -13.97 8.30
N LEU A 126 5.81 -12.86 7.55
CA LEU A 126 4.94 -11.70 7.78
C LEU A 126 3.52 -11.97 7.26
N THR A 127 2.58 -12.17 8.19
CA THR A 127 1.18 -12.46 7.84
C THR A 127 0.35 -11.22 7.50
N SER A 128 0.84 -10.01 7.81
CA SER A 128 0.12 -8.77 7.52
C SER A 128 0.13 -8.41 6.04
N ARG A 129 1.12 -8.90 5.30
CA ARG A 129 1.42 -8.53 3.93
C ARG A 129 0.57 -9.32 2.93
N PRO A 130 -0.14 -8.63 2.01
CA PRO A 130 -0.93 -9.32 1.00
C PRO A 130 -0.03 -10.01 -0.04
N LYS A 131 -0.50 -11.11 -0.60
CA LYS A 131 0.13 -11.87 -1.69
C LYS A 131 -0.72 -11.88 -2.96
N HIS A 132 -2.05 -11.90 -2.82
CA HIS A 132 -2.99 -11.92 -3.93
C HIS A 132 -4.03 -10.81 -3.79
N LEU A 133 -4.05 -9.86 -4.73
CA LEU A 133 -4.94 -8.71 -4.72
C LEU A 133 -5.82 -8.67 -5.96
N LEU A 134 -7.11 -8.32 -5.79
CA LEU A 134 -7.98 -7.96 -6.89
C LEU A 134 -7.99 -6.43 -7.05
N VAL A 135 -7.68 -5.94 -8.24
CA VAL A 135 -7.53 -4.51 -8.52
C VAL A 135 -8.63 -4.04 -9.46
N PHE A 136 -9.48 -3.15 -8.98
CA PHE A 136 -10.44 -2.44 -9.82
C PHE A 136 -9.88 -1.09 -10.26
N ILE A 137 -9.92 -0.81 -11.56
CA ILE A 137 -9.40 0.44 -12.13
C ILE A 137 -10.54 1.16 -12.84
N ASN A 138 -10.81 2.40 -12.41
CA ASN A 138 -11.68 3.30 -13.16
C ASN A 138 -10.87 4.11 -14.19
N PRO A 139 -10.98 3.83 -15.50
CA PRO A 139 -10.21 4.51 -16.53
C PRO A 139 -10.66 5.96 -16.75
N PHE A 140 -11.90 6.30 -16.39
CA PHE A 140 -12.49 7.63 -16.62
C PHE A 140 -12.53 8.51 -15.36
N GLY A 141 -12.06 7.99 -14.21
CA GLY A 141 -12.03 8.72 -12.95
C GLY A 141 -11.10 9.94 -13.00
N GLY A 142 -11.56 11.07 -12.44
CA GLY A 142 -10.76 12.29 -12.30
C GLY A 142 -10.20 12.80 -13.64
N LYS A 143 -8.87 12.75 -13.78
CA LYS A 143 -8.12 13.16 -14.99
C LYS A 143 -7.95 12.04 -16.03
N GLY A 144 -8.64 10.91 -15.86
CA GLY A 144 -8.52 9.74 -16.75
C GLY A 144 -7.14 9.07 -16.69
N GLN A 145 -6.44 9.18 -15.55
CA GLN A 145 -5.07 8.70 -15.37
C GLN A 145 -4.99 7.38 -14.59
N GLY A 146 -6.10 6.79 -14.16
CA GLY A 146 -6.11 5.61 -13.28
C GLY A 146 -5.26 4.46 -13.81
N LYS A 147 -5.47 4.07 -15.07
CA LYS A 147 -4.69 3.01 -15.74
C LYS A 147 -3.19 3.34 -15.80
N SER A 148 -2.84 4.54 -16.26
CA SER A 148 -1.44 5.01 -16.36
C SER A 148 -0.75 5.09 -14.99
N ILE A 149 -1.44 5.56 -13.95
CA ILE A 149 -0.94 5.61 -12.57
C ILE A 149 -0.66 4.19 -12.08
N TYR A 150 -1.59 3.26 -12.28
CA TYR A 150 -1.41 1.88 -11.88
C TYR A 150 -0.21 1.26 -12.59
N GLU A 151 -0.21 1.26 -13.92
CA GLU A 151 0.83 0.62 -14.73
C GLU A 151 2.24 1.18 -14.48
N LYS A 152 2.37 2.52 -14.35
CA LYS A 152 3.68 3.17 -14.24
C LYS A 152 4.21 3.29 -12.81
N LYS A 153 3.34 3.31 -11.81
CA LYS A 153 3.74 3.62 -10.42
C LYS A 153 3.42 2.51 -9.43
N VAL A 154 2.31 1.79 -9.60
CA VAL A 154 1.82 0.83 -8.60
C VAL A 154 2.22 -0.59 -8.96
N ALA A 155 1.91 -1.04 -10.19
CA ALA A 155 2.22 -2.39 -10.65
C ALA A 155 3.70 -2.75 -10.48
N PRO A 156 4.69 -1.89 -10.80
CA PRO A 156 6.10 -2.23 -10.57
C PRO A 156 6.44 -2.47 -9.10
N LEU A 157 5.81 -1.73 -8.18
CA LEU A 157 6.03 -1.91 -6.74
C LEU A 157 5.37 -3.20 -6.23
N PHE A 158 4.18 -3.54 -6.73
CA PHE A 158 3.53 -4.81 -6.41
C PHE A 158 4.32 -6.00 -6.95
N THR A 159 4.83 -5.91 -8.19
CA THR A 159 5.72 -6.94 -8.76
C THR A 159 7.00 -7.09 -7.95
N LEU A 160 7.68 -5.98 -7.61
CA LEU A 160 8.86 -6.00 -6.73
C LEU A 160 8.52 -6.68 -5.39
N ALA A 161 7.34 -6.39 -4.85
CA ALA A 161 6.83 -6.98 -3.63
C ALA A 161 6.34 -8.43 -3.79
N SER A 162 6.50 -9.07 -4.95
CA SER A 162 5.97 -10.42 -5.22
C SER A 162 4.46 -10.56 -4.93
N ILE A 163 3.71 -9.48 -5.13
CA ILE A 163 2.26 -9.45 -5.00
C ILE A 163 1.66 -9.73 -6.37
N THR A 164 0.85 -10.78 -6.47
CA THR A 164 0.11 -11.10 -7.69
C THR A 164 -1.19 -10.30 -7.71
N THR A 165 -1.50 -9.71 -8.86
CA THR A 165 -2.71 -8.91 -9.04
C THR A 165 -3.58 -9.42 -10.16
N GLU A 166 -4.88 -9.61 -9.89
CA GLU A 166 -5.90 -9.70 -10.93
C GLU A 166 -6.48 -8.31 -11.18
N ILE A 167 -6.61 -7.90 -12.44
CA ILE A 167 -6.99 -6.53 -12.79
C ILE A 167 -8.32 -6.53 -13.54
N ILE A 168 -9.26 -5.72 -13.05
CA ILE A 168 -10.56 -5.46 -13.68
C ILE A 168 -10.65 -3.97 -13.97
N ILE A 169 -10.69 -3.62 -15.26
CA ILE A 169 -10.94 -2.26 -15.71
C ILE A 169 -12.46 -2.10 -15.81
N THR A 170 -13.02 -1.13 -15.07
CA THR A 170 -14.47 -0.90 -15.08
C THR A 170 -14.88 -0.12 -16.33
N GLU A 171 -15.95 -0.55 -16.95
CA GLU A 171 -16.58 0.00 -18.16
C GLU A 171 -17.80 0.87 -17.82
N HIS A 172 -18.52 0.56 -16.74
CA HIS A 172 -19.69 1.31 -16.29
C HIS A 172 -19.73 1.52 -14.77
N ALA A 173 -20.57 2.46 -14.34
CA ALA A 173 -20.77 2.76 -12.93
C ALA A 173 -21.45 1.58 -12.21
N ASN A 174 -20.96 1.26 -11.00
CA ASN A 174 -21.34 0.12 -10.16
C ASN A 174 -20.84 -1.25 -10.61
N GLN A 175 -20.08 -1.36 -11.71
CA GLN A 175 -19.54 -2.65 -12.14
C GLN A 175 -18.70 -3.31 -11.05
N ALA A 176 -17.87 -2.56 -10.33
CA ALA A 176 -17.02 -3.14 -9.29
C ALA A 176 -17.83 -3.75 -8.14
N LYS A 177 -18.93 -3.08 -7.78
CA LYS A 177 -19.89 -3.60 -6.80
C LYS A 177 -20.50 -4.91 -7.32
N GLU A 178 -21.02 -4.90 -8.55
CA GLU A 178 -21.66 -6.06 -9.19
C GLU A 178 -20.72 -7.26 -9.25
N THR A 179 -19.49 -7.06 -9.74
CA THR A 179 -18.47 -8.11 -9.80
C THR A 179 -18.16 -8.71 -8.43
N LEU A 180 -18.06 -7.88 -7.37
CA LEU A 180 -17.80 -8.39 -6.02
C LEU A 180 -18.91 -9.33 -5.51
N PHE A 181 -20.16 -9.14 -5.92
CA PHE A 181 -21.26 -10.05 -5.61
C PHE A 181 -21.18 -11.38 -6.36
N GLU A 182 -20.54 -11.41 -7.52
CA GLU A 182 -20.50 -12.58 -8.41
C GLU A 182 -19.29 -13.49 -8.15
N ILE A 183 -18.12 -12.90 -7.96
CA ILE A 183 -16.87 -13.68 -7.82
C ILE A 183 -16.74 -14.30 -6.44
N ASN A 184 -15.84 -15.27 -6.24
CA ASN A 184 -15.40 -15.64 -4.90
C ASN A 184 -14.31 -14.66 -4.43
N THR A 185 -14.45 -14.08 -3.24
CA THR A 185 -13.46 -13.15 -2.66
C THR A 185 -12.48 -13.82 -1.69
N ASP A 186 -12.72 -15.09 -1.32
CA ASP A 186 -11.92 -15.79 -0.31
C ASP A 186 -10.50 -16.13 -0.78
N SER A 187 -10.26 -16.09 -2.11
CA SER A 187 -8.95 -16.29 -2.72
C SER A 187 -8.06 -15.05 -2.71
N TYR A 188 -8.57 -13.90 -2.26
CA TYR A 188 -7.85 -12.63 -2.25
C TYR A 188 -7.57 -12.18 -0.82
N ASP A 189 -6.37 -11.66 -0.60
CA ASP A 189 -5.98 -11.04 0.68
C ASP A 189 -6.55 -9.63 0.84
N GLY A 190 -6.97 -9.01 -0.27
CA GLY A 190 -7.57 -7.68 -0.29
C GLY A 190 -8.01 -7.23 -1.67
N ILE A 191 -8.79 -6.15 -1.68
CA ILE A 191 -9.27 -5.48 -2.89
C ILE A 191 -8.60 -4.11 -2.98
N VAL A 192 -8.09 -3.75 -4.15
CA VAL A 192 -7.50 -2.43 -4.40
C VAL A 192 -8.39 -1.66 -5.36
N CYS A 193 -8.78 -0.44 -4.99
CA CYS A 193 -9.46 0.48 -5.88
C CYS A 193 -8.49 1.54 -6.41
N VAL A 194 -8.37 1.66 -7.73
CA VAL A 194 -7.62 2.72 -8.42
C VAL A 194 -8.60 3.71 -9.01
N GLY A 195 -8.72 4.87 -8.38
CA GLY A 195 -9.73 5.87 -8.74
C GLY A 195 -9.87 6.95 -7.68
N GLY A 196 -11.01 7.65 -7.71
CA GLY A 196 -11.39 8.56 -6.63
C GLY A 196 -12.44 7.98 -5.69
N ASP A 197 -13.05 8.86 -4.89
CA ASP A 197 -14.02 8.48 -3.84
C ASP A 197 -15.20 7.64 -4.38
N GLY A 198 -15.62 7.85 -5.63
CA GLY A 198 -16.67 7.05 -6.28
C GLY A 198 -16.26 5.57 -6.49
N MET A 199 -15.03 5.33 -6.96
CA MET A 199 -14.51 3.97 -7.16
C MET A 199 -14.36 3.25 -5.82
N PHE A 200 -13.84 3.94 -4.80
CA PHE A 200 -13.82 3.43 -3.43
C PHE A 200 -15.22 3.10 -2.92
N SER A 201 -16.20 3.99 -3.14
CA SER A 201 -17.58 3.78 -2.72
C SER A 201 -18.18 2.52 -3.36
N GLU A 202 -17.96 2.27 -4.66
CA GLU A 202 -18.44 1.05 -5.32
C GLU A 202 -17.87 -0.21 -4.68
N VAL A 203 -16.55 -0.25 -4.49
CA VAL A 203 -15.87 -1.38 -3.83
C VAL A 203 -16.37 -1.58 -2.41
N LEU A 204 -16.48 -0.50 -1.61
CA LEU A 204 -17.01 -0.55 -0.25
C LEU A 204 -18.41 -1.17 -0.21
N HIS A 205 -19.31 -0.74 -1.11
CA HIS A 205 -20.66 -1.30 -1.18
C HIS A 205 -20.66 -2.77 -1.59
N GLY A 206 -19.77 -3.17 -2.50
CA GLY A 206 -19.61 -4.58 -2.89
C GLY A 206 -19.11 -5.44 -1.72
N VAL A 207 -18.05 -5.01 -1.04
CA VAL A 207 -17.45 -5.73 0.09
C VAL A 207 -18.43 -5.87 1.27
N ILE A 208 -19.02 -4.75 1.72
CA ILE A 208 -19.97 -4.78 2.84
C ILE A 208 -21.22 -5.56 2.45
N GLY A 209 -21.78 -5.27 1.27
CA GLY A 209 -23.00 -5.91 0.79
C GLY A 209 -22.87 -7.43 0.70
N LYS A 210 -21.76 -7.92 0.14
CA LYS A 210 -21.46 -9.36 0.10
C LYS A 210 -21.26 -9.97 1.49
N THR A 211 -20.55 -9.28 2.37
CA THR A 211 -20.31 -9.74 3.75
C THR A 211 -21.63 -9.92 4.49
N GLN A 212 -22.53 -8.93 4.40
CA GLN A 212 -23.84 -8.99 5.05
C GLN A 212 -24.73 -10.07 4.42
N GLN A 213 -24.74 -10.18 3.09
CA GLN A 213 -25.48 -11.20 2.37
C GLN A 213 -25.05 -12.62 2.79
N SER A 214 -23.75 -12.85 2.90
CA SER A 214 -23.17 -14.13 3.32
C SER A 214 -23.49 -14.46 4.78
N ALA A 215 -23.63 -13.43 5.63
CA ALA A 215 -24.07 -13.56 7.02
C ALA A 215 -25.60 -13.68 7.18
N GLY A 216 -26.38 -13.65 6.10
CA GLY A 216 -27.84 -13.70 6.15
C GLY A 216 -28.49 -12.44 6.75
N ILE A 217 -27.79 -11.30 6.74
CA ILE A 217 -28.28 -10.04 7.27
C ILE A 217 -29.07 -9.30 6.18
N ASP A 218 -30.32 -8.95 6.50
CA ASP A 218 -31.14 -8.12 5.61
C ASP A 218 -30.59 -6.68 5.56
N PRO A 219 -30.10 -6.20 4.40
CA PRO A 219 -29.58 -4.84 4.27
C PRO A 219 -30.65 -3.78 4.55
N ASN A 220 -31.93 -4.09 4.36
CA ASN A 220 -33.04 -3.16 4.54
C ASN A 220 -33.45 -2.97 5.99
N HIS A 221 -32.98 -3.81 6.91
CA HIS A 221 -33.27 -3.69 8.33
C HIS A 221 -32.35 -2.63 8.99
N PRO A 222 -32.86 -1.42 9.35
CA PRO A 222 -32.00 -0.29 9.74
C PRO A 222 -31.27 -0.48 11.08
N ARG A 223 -31.74 -1.44 11.90
CA ARG A 223 -31.16 -1.77 13.20
C ARG A 223 -30.39 -3.09 13.18
N ALA A 224 -30.04 -3.59 12.00
CA ALA A 224 -29.27 -4.82 11.89
C ALA A 224 -27.86 -4.58 12.45
N VAL A 225 -27.35 -5.54 13.22
CA VAL A 225 -25.96 -5.52 13.66
C VAL A 225 -25.12 -6.05 12.49
N LEU A 226 -24.34 -5.17 11.87
CA LEU A 226 -23.51 -5.53 10.72
C LEU A 226 -22.31 -6.38 11.16
N VAL A 227 -21.94 -7.33 10.31
CA VAL A 227 -20.73 -8.15 10.49
C VAL A 227 -19.54 -7.43 9.84
N PRO A 228 -18.40 -7.29 10.53
CA PRO A 228 -17.21 -6.70 9.93
C PRO A 228 -16.66 -7.60 8.82
N SER A 229 -16.20 -6.97 7.74
CA SER A 229 -15.49 -7.67 6.67
C SER A 229 -14.05 -7.94 7.10
N THR A 230 -13.56 -9.16 6.89
CA THR A 230 -12.13 -9.50 7.02
C THR A 230 -11.30 -9.01 5.83
N LEU A 231 -11.96 -8.78 4.69
CA LEU A 231 -11.34 -8.32 3.45
C LEU A 231 -10.97 -6.84 3.57
N ARG A 232 -9.69 -6.53 3.30
CA ARG A 232 -9.14 -5.18 3.36
C ARG A 232 -9.31 -4.45 2.04
N ILE A 233 -9.50 -3.13 2.10
CA ILE A 233 -9.60 -2.26 0.92
C ILE A 233 -8.35 -1.36 0.85
N GLY A 234 -7.55 -1.52 -0.19
CA GLY A 234 -6.46 -0.61 -0.55
C GLY A 234 -6.95 0.48 -1.49
N ILE A 235 -6.52 1.73 -1.26
CA ILE A 235 -6.93 2.89 -2.07
C ILE A 235 -5.72 3.42 -2.82
N ILE A 236 -5.79 3.50 -4.15
CA ILE A 236 -4.81 4.20 -4.97
C ILE A 236 -5.48 5.46 -5.53
N PRO A 237 -5.04 6.66 -5.08
CA PRO A 237 -5.65 7.92 -5.51
C PRO A 237 -5.37 8.17 -7.00
N ALA A 238 -6.44 8.29 -7.77
CA ALA A 238 -6.42 8.69 -9.17
C ALA A 238 -7.59 9.63 -9.54
N GLY A 239 -8.34 10.11 -8.55
CA GLY A 239 -9.44 11.04 -8.73
C GLY A 239 -9.02 12.50 -8.58
N SER A 240 -10.02 13.39 -8.56
CA SER A 240 -9.79 14.83 -8.45
C SER A 240 -9.82 15.34 -7.01
N THR A 241 -10.40 14.58 -6.07
CA THR A 241 -10.63 15.01 -4.68
C THR A 241 -9.97 14.06 -3.71
N ASP A 242 -10.20 12.76 -3.87
CA ASP A 242 -9.54 11.67 -3.13
C ASP A 242 -9.56 11.89 -1.62
N CYS A 243 -10.70 12.35 -1.11
CA CYS A 243 -10.86 12.74 0.29
C CYS A 243 -10.68 11.56 1.24
N VAL A 244 -11.20 10.38 0.85
CA VAL A 244 -11.03 9.17 1.65
C VAL A 244 -9.56 8.76 1.71
N CYS A 245 -8.84 8.81 0.58
CA CYS A 245 -7.41 8.52 0.55
C CYS A 245 -6.62 9.50 1.44
N TYR A 246 -6.86 10.80 1.28
CA TYR A 246 -6.17 11.81 2.07
C TYR A 246 -6.41 11.63 3.58
N SER A 247 -7.64 11.34 3.98
CA SER A 247 -8.01 11.19 5.39
C SER A 247 -7.46 9.92 6.04
N THR A 248 -7.22 8.87 5.25
CA THR A 248 -6.76 7.56 5.74
C THR A 248 -5.25 7.38 5.63
N VAL A 249 -4.64 7.87 4.54
CA VAL A 249 -3.20 7.74 4.24
C VAL A 249 -2.42 9.01 4.63
N GLY A 250 -3.09 10.17 4.72
CA GLY A 250 -2.47 11.48 4.99
C GLY A 250 -1.91 12.19 3.75
N THR A 251 -2.00 11.58 2.56
CA THR A 251 -1.53 12.14 1.30
C THR A 251 -2.24 11.50 0.11
N ASN A 252 -2.36 12.25 -1.00
CA ASN A 252 -2.90 11.75 -2.29
C ASN A 252 -1.78 11.31 -3.22
N ASP A 253 -0.78 10.60 -2.68
CA ASP A 253 0.35 10.08 -3.45
C ASP A 253 0.17 8.58 -3.69
N ALA A 254 0.07 8.20 -4.97
CA ALA A 254 -0.17 6.81 -5.37
C ALA A 254 0.95 5.86 -4.96
N VAL A 255 2.21 6.33 -4.97
CA VAL A 255 3.36 5.52 -4.54
C VAL A 255 3.28 5.27 -3.04
N THR A 256 3.03 6.32 -2.24
CA THR A 256 2.83 6.19 -0.79
C THR A 256 1.73 5.17 -0.48
N SER A 257 0.58 5.29 -1.15
CA SER A 257 -0.54 4.37 -0.95
C SER A 257 -0.20 2.92 -1.30
N ALA A 258 0.52 2.70 -2.41
CA ALA A 258 1.01 1.37 -2.78
C ALA A 258 1.97 0.78 -1.73
N LEU A 259 2.86 1.60 -1.17
CA LEU A 259 3.79 1.17 -0.14
C LEU A 259 3.07 0.79 1.17
N HIS A 260 2.03 1.52 1.58
CA HIS A 260 1.18 1.12 2.72
C HIS A 260 0.52 -0.24 2.49
N ILE A 261 -0.02 -0.47 1.28
CA ILE A 261 -0.61 -1.77 0.90
C ILE A 261 0.43 -2.90 0.97
N ILE A 262 1.63 -2.66 0.43
CA ILE A 262 2.72 -3.66 0.40
C ILE A 262 3.15 -4.08 1.81
N VAL A 263 3.34 -3.14 2.73
CA VAL A 263 3.75 -3.49 4.11
C VAL A 263 2.61 -4.11 4.92
N GLY A 264 1.38 -4.08 4.40
CA GLY A 264 0.20 -4.56 5.10
C GLY A 264 -0.26 -3.62 6.21
N ASP A 265 -0.02 -2.31 6.07
CA ASP A 265 -0.54 -1.32 7.00
C ASP A 265 -2.07 -1.28 6.95
N SER A 266 -2.72 -1.07 8.08
CA SER A 266 -4.17 -1.19 8.18
C SER A 266 -4.76 -0.19 9.17
N LEU A 267 -5.89 0.39 8.77
CA LEU A 267 -6.66 1.32 9.57
C LEU A 267 -8.12 0.86 9.58
N ALA A 268 -8.69 0.70 10.77
CA ALA A 268 -10.12 0.46 10.92
C ALA A 268 -10.88 1.76 10.66
N ILE A 269 -11.99 1.68 9.91
CA ILE A 269 -12.79 2.83 9.51
C ILE A 269 -14.25 2.54 9.83
N ASP A 270 -14.92 3.51 10.44
CA ASP A 270 -16.35 3.44 10.73
C ASP A 270 -17.18 3.64 9.46
N VAL A 271 -18.27 2.90 9.35
CA VAL A 271 -19.20 2.98 8.22
C VAL A 271 -20.61 3.21 8.74
N SER A 272 -21.31 4.19 8.15
CA SER A 272 -22.73 4.44 8.42
C SER A 272 -23.59 3.90 7.29
N SER A 273 -24.64 3.16 7.61
CA SER A 273 -25.72 2.84 6.66
C SER A 273 -26.80 3.92 6.68
N VAL A 274 -27.31 4.29 5.50
CA VAL A 274 -28.37 5.30 5.35
C VAL A 274 -29.60 4.63 4.79
N HIS A 275 -30.73 4.75 5.48
CA HIS A 275 -32.00 4.14 5.09
C HIS A 275 -33.09 5.19 4.86
N HIS A 276 -34.01 4.89 3.96
CA HIS A 276 -35.26 5.64 3.78
C HIS A 276 -36.41 4.66 3.66
N ASN A 277 -37.43 4.79 4.53
CA ASN A 277 -38.58 3.87 4.60
C ASN A 277 -38.15 2.40 4.59
N SER A 278 -37.22 2.03 5.47
CA SER A 278 -36.67 0.67 5.56
C SER A 278 -36.07 0.14 4.26
N THR A 279 -35.57 1.02 3.40
CA THR A 279 -34.79 0.65 2.22
C THR A 279 -33.38 1.20 2.39
N LEU A 280 -32.37 0.33 2.28
CA LEU A 280 -30.98 0.78 2.29
C LEU A 280 -30.72 1.64 1.05
N LEU A 281 -30.31 2.88 1.29
CA LEU A 281 -29.90 3.78 0.22
C LEU A 281 -28.41 3.58 -0.09
N ARG A 282 -27.55 3.78 0.90
CA ARG A 282 -26.08 3.74 0.75
C ARG A 282 -25.36 3.48 2.06
N TYR A 283 -24.13 3.00 1.95
CA TYR A 283 -23.09 3.10 2.97
C TYR A 283 -22.27 4.37 2.77
N SER A 284 -21.86 5.02 3.86
CA SER A 284 -21.06 6.24 3.87
C SER A 284 -19.91 6.15 4.86
N VAL A 285 -18.77 6.74 4.50
CA VAL A 285 -17.52 6.71 5.29
C VAL A 285 -16.99 8.12 5.59
N SER A 286 -17.07 9.04 4.63
CA SER A 286 -16.48 10.38 4.77
C SER A 286 -17.54 11.45 5.03
N LEU A 287 -18.48 11.60 4.10
CA LEU A 287 -19.43 12.71 4.15
C LEU A 287 -20.75 12.34 3.49
N LEU A 288 -21.84 12.62 4.18
CA LEU A 288 -23.20 12.62 3.64
C LEU A 288 -23.74 14.05 3.74
N GLY A 289 -24.23 14.60 2.63
CA GLY A 289 -24.78 15.95 2.58
C GLY A 289 -26.20 15.98 2.03
N TYR A 290 -27.05 16.83 2.62
CA TYR A 290 -28.40 17.15 2.14
C TYR A 290 -28.59 18.68 2.10
N GLY A 291 -29.60 19.16 1.38
CA GLY A 291 -29.89 20.59 1.24
C GLY A 291 -28.87 21.27 0.33
N PHE A 292 -28.52 22.53 0.64
CA PHE A 292 -27.62 23.35 -0.17
C PHE A 292 -26.32 22.62 -0.56
N TYR A 293 -25.68 21.95 0.40
CA TYR A 293 -24.44 21.22 0.12
C TYR A 293 -24.68 20.03 -0.82
N GLY A 294 -25.77 19.29 -0.63
CA GLY A 294 -26.15 18.19 -1.51
C GLY A 294 -26.44 18.67 -2.94
N ASP A 295 -27.12 19.79 -3.09
CA ASP A 295 -27.44 20.40 -4.39
C ASP A 295 -26.17 20.93 -5.09
N LEU A 296 -25.27 21.57 -4.33
CA LEU A 296 -23.96 22.00 -4.81
C LEU A 296 -23.16 20.81 -5.35
N ILE A 297 -23.04 19.73 -4.57
CA ILE A 297 -22.32 18.54 -5.01
C ILE A 297 -22.97 17.95 -6.26
N LYS A 298 -24.30 17.79 -6.29
CA LYS A 298 -25.05 17.28 -7.45
C LYS A 298 -24.82 18.11 -8.71
N ASP A 299 -24.79 19.44 -8.59
CA ASP A 299 -24.48 20.34 -9.70
C ASP A 299 -23.01 20.23 -10.13
N SER A 300 -22.08 20.17 -9.17
CA SER A 300 -20.64 20.05 -9.44
C SER A 300 -20.27 18.75 -10.18
N GLU A 301 -21.05 17.69 -9.99
CA GLU A 301 -20.86 16.41 -10.68
C GLU A 301 -21.14 16.50 -12.18
N LYS A 302 -22.06 17.38 -12.62
CA LYS A 302 -22.28 17.67 -14.05
C LYS A 302 -21.11 18.42 -14.69
N LYS A 303 -20.21 18.97 -13.85
CA LYS A 303 -19.11 19.86 -14.20
C LYS A 303 -17.74 19.24 -13.94
N ARG A 304 -17.64 17.89 -13.97
CA ARG A 304 -16.37 17.15 -13.76
C ARG A 304 -15.20 17.66 -14.62
N TRP A 305 -15.50 18.13 -15.84
CA TRP A 305 -14.50 18.65 -16.78
C TRP A 305 -13.76 19.90 -16.26
N MET A 306 -14.30 20.62 -15.28
CA MET A 306 -13.66 21.80 -14.68
C MET A 306 -12.63 21.47 -13.57
N GLY A 307 -12.42 20.19 -13.24
CA GLY A 307 -11.53 19.80 -12.16
C GLY A 307 -11.99 20.37 -10.80
N LEU A 308 -11.07 20.86 -9.96
CA LEU A 308 -11.40 21.34 -8.61
C LEU A 308 -12.27 22.61 -8.57
N ILE A 309 -12.16 23.48 -9.58
CA ILE A 309 -12.88 24.77 -9.65
C ILE A 309 -14.41 24.57 -9.73
N ARG A 310 -14.85 23.35 -10.09
CA ARG A 310 -16.27 23.00 -10.14
C ARG A 310 -17.01 23.28 -8.82
N TYR A 311 -16.35 23.14 -7.67
CA TYR A 311 -16.99 23.35 -6.37
C TYR A 311 -17.28 24.83 -6.13
N ASP A 312 -16.33 25.71 -6.43
CA ASP A 312 -16.51 27.16 -6.30
C ASP A 312 -17.60 27.67 -7.25
N PHE A 313 -17.59 27.18 -8.49
CA PHE A 313 -18.56 27.57 -9.49
C PHE A 313 -19.98 27.10 -9.13
N SER A 314 -20.12 25.87 -8.64
CA SER A 314 -21.40 25.36 -8.15
C SER A 314 -21.86 26.08 -6.88
N GLY A 315 -20.94 26.45 -5.98
CA GLY A 315 -21.27 27.22 -4.78
C GLY A 315 -21.77 28.63 -5.09
N MET A 316 -21.21 29.29 -6.11
CA MET A 316 -21.65 30.61 -6.55
C MET A 316 -23.00 30.59 -7.28
N LEU A 317 -23.27 29.53 -8.04
CA LEU A 317 -24.47 29.41 -8.88
C LEU A 317 -25.64 28.69 -8.22
N CYS A 318 -25.44 27.99 -7.11
CA CYS A 318 -26.52 27.35 -6.38
C CYS A 318 -27.34 28.45 -5.69
N PRO A 319 -28.58 28.74 -6.14
CA PRO A 319 -29.40 29.73 -5.47
C PRO A 319 -29.62 29.30 -4.01
N PRO A 320 -29.70 30.23 -3.04
CA PRO A 320 -30.09 29.86 -1.69
C PRO A 320 -31.44 29.15 -1.78
N ALA A 321 -31.49 27.91 -1.32
CA ALA A 321 -32.74 27.15 -1.29
C ALA A 321 -33.76 27.97 -0.50
N LEU A 322 -34.82 28.44 -1.18
CA LEU A 322 -35.98 29.01 -0.51
C LEU A 322 -36.59 27.87 0.33
N SER A 323 -36.36 27.97 1.64
CA SER A 323 -36.96 27.13 2.68
C SER A 323 -38.47 27.31 2.73
#